data_AF-J5PQ28-F1
#
_entry.id   AF-J5PQ28-F1
#
_cell.length_a   1.000
_cell.length_b   1.000
_cell.length_c   1.000
_cell.angle_alpha   90.00
_cell.angle_beta   90.00
_cell.angle_gamma   90.00
#
_symmetry.space_group_name_H-M   'P 1'
#
loop_
_entity.id
_entity.type
_entity.pdbx_description
1 polymer ?
#
loop_
_entity_poly.entity_id
_entity_poly.type
_entity_poly.pdbx_seq_one_letter_code
_entity_poly.pdbx_strand_id
1 'polypeptide(L)' 'MGTQIQSEIISDYNKVKPLVKVTYKDKKEMEVDPSSMSFQELANHFDRYSKRLDLKHMLEMH' A
#
# COMPACT_ATOMS: atom_id res chain seq x y z
N MET A 1 -10.83 0.34 -14.32
CA MET A 1 -10.73 0.07 -12.87
C MET A 1 -10.03 1.25 -12.23
N GLY A 2 -10.70 1.97 -11.33
CA GLY A 2 -10.12 3.11 -10.61
C GLY A 2 -9.59 2.69 -9.24
N THR A 3 -8.74 3.53 -8.63
CA THR A 3 -8.29 3.35 -7.25
C THR A 3 -9.48 3.48 -6.30
N GLN A 4 -9.66 2.50 -5.41
CA GLN A 4 -10.63 2.56 -4.33
C GLN A 4 -9.88 2.84 -3.02
N ILE A 5 -10.39 3.79 -2.23
CA ILE A 5 -9.78 4.17 -0.95
C ILE A 5 -10.83 3.93 0.13
N GLN A 6 -10.47 3.12 1.12
CA GLN A 6 -11.22 2.94 2.35
C GLN A 6 -10.41 3.55 3.49
N SER A 7 -11.06 4.38 4.30
CA SER A 7 -10.43 5.08 5.43
C SER A 7 -11.26 4.87 6.70
N GLU A 8 -10.60 4.60 7.80
CA GLU A 8 -11.19 4.52 9.14
C GLU A 8 -10.49 5.53 10.06
N ILE A 9 -11.27 6.19 10.93
CA ILE A 9 -10.74 7.12 11.93
C ILE A 9 -10.44 6.33 13.20
N ILE A 10 -9.16 6.28 13.58
CA ILE A 10 -8.72 5.69 14.84
C ILE A 10 -8.87 6.75 15.93
N SER A 11 -9.61 6.41 17.00
CA SER A 11 -9.79 7.25 18.19
C SER A 11 -9.34 6.50 19.43
N ASP A 12 -9.14 7.20 20.56
CA ASP A 12 -8.70 6.60 21.83
C ASP A 12 -9.62 5.47 22.35
N TYR A 13 -10.85 5.40 21.85
CA TYR A 13 -11.80 4.32 22.14
C TYR A 13 -11.41 2.99 21.48
N ASN A 14 -10.70 3.04 20.35
CA ASN A 14 -10.31 1.88 19.57
C ASN A 14 -8.77 1.85 19.49
N LYS A 15 -8.12 1.13 20.42
CA LYS A 15 -6.64 0.98 20.52
C LYS A 15 -6.04 0.13 19.39
N VAL A 16 -6.54 0.29 18.18
CA VAL A 16 -6.07 -0.40 16.99
C VAL A 16 -4.81 0.33 16.51
N LYS A 17 -3.79 -0.44 16.15
CA LYS A 17 -2.57 0.13 15.59
C LYS A 17 -2.89 0.79 14.25
N PRO A 18 -2.34 1.97 13.95
CA PRO A 18 -2.51 2.59 12.66
C PRO A 18 -1.95 1.66 11.57
N LEU A 19 -2.71 1.53 10.48
CA LEU A 19 -2.41 0.59 9.41
C LEU A 19 -2.71 1.25 8.07
N VAL A 20 -1.74 1.18 7.16
CA VAL A 20 -1.96 1.48 5.74
C VAL A 20 -1.85 0.18 4.97
N LYS A 21 -2.92 -0.16 4.24
CA LYS A 21 -3.02 -1.37 3.42
C LYS A 21 -3.22 -1.02 1.96
N VAL A 22 -2.44 -1.64 1.08
CA VAL A 22 -2.55 -1.52 -0.38
C VAL A 22 -2.73 -2.90 -0.99
N THR A 23 -3.79 -3.06 -1.78
CA THR A 23 -4.02 -4.26 -2.60
C THR A 23 -3.76 -3.93 -4.07
N TYR A 24 -2.79 -4.61 -4.67
CA TYR A 24 -2.37 -4.41 -6.06
C TYR A 24 -3.18 -5.25 -7.05
N LYS A 25 -3.02 -4.97 -8.35
CA LYS A 25 -3.76 -5.64 -9.43
C LYS A 25 -3.51 -7.15 -9.51
N ASP A 26 -2.34 -7.60 -9.05
CA ASP A 26 -1.98 -9.02 -8.93
C ASP A 26 -2.53 -9.68 -7.66
N LYS A 27 -3.43 -9.00 -6.94
CA LYS A 27 -4.01 -9.40 -5.66
C LYS A 27 -3.00 -9.47 -4.52
N LYS A 28 -1.78 -8.95 -4.70
CA LYS A 28 -0.84 -8.82 -3.59
C LYS A 28 -1.35 -7.75 -2.62
N GLU A 29 -1.33 -8.09 -1.35
CA GLU A 29 -1.59 -7.16 -0.25
C GLU A 29 -0.27 -6.76 0.42
N MET A 30 -0.13 -5.47 0.70
CA MET A 30 0.96 -4.91 1.50
C MET A 30 0.37 -4.07 2.62
N GLU A 31 0.86 -4.33 3.83
CA GLU A 31 0.40 -3.70 5.07
C GLU A 31 1.60 -3.13 5.81
N VAL A 32 1.46 -1.91 6.32
CA VAL A 32 2.52 -1.23 7.06
C VAL A 32 1.94 -0.32 8.13
N ASP A 33 2.64 -0.24 9.26
CA ASP A 33 2.33 0.70 10.34
C ASP A 33 3.01 2.05 10.04
N PRO A 34 2.24 3.11 9.71
CA PRO A 34 2.80 4.41 9.36
C PRO A 34 3.43 5.12 10.57
N SER A 35 3.17 4.70 11.82
CA SER A 35 3.82 5.30 13.00
C SER A 35 5.31 4.98 13.10
N SER A 36 5.78 3.99 12.34
CA SER A 36 7.19 3.58 12.30
C SER A 36 7.99 4.18 11.15
N MET A 37 7.36 4.96 10.26
CA MET A 37 7.98 5.48 9.03
C MET A 37 7.59 6.93 8.76
N SER A 38 8.49 7.66 8.10
CA SER A 38 8.13 8.96 7.49
C SER A 38 7.20 8.76 6.30
N PHE A 39 6.45 9.81 5.93
CA PHE A 39 5.60 9.78 4.74
C PHE A 39 6.38 9.46 3.45
N GLN A 40 7.63 9.93 3.34
CA GLN A 40 8.48 9.65 2.19
C GLN A 40 8.91 8.19 2.12
N GLU A 41 9.23 7.56 3.26
CA GLU A 41 9.55 6.14 3.32
C GLU A 41 8.33 5.28 3.00
N LEU A 42 7.16 5.67 3.49
CA LEU A 42 5.89 5.04 3.18
C LEU A 42 5.61 5.07 1.67
N ALA A 43 5.72 6.23 1.03
CA ALA A 43 5.55 6.39 -0.41
C ALA A 43 6.56 5.52 -1.19
N ASN A 44 7.84 5.60 -0.81
CA ASN A 44 8.89 4.79 -1.42
C ASN A 44 8.63 3.28 -1.26
N HIS A 45 8.07 2.85 -0.13
CA HIS A 45 7.78 1.44 0.15
C HIS A 45 6.76 0.86 -0.85
N PHE A 46 5.66 1.58 -1.08
CA PHE A 46 4.62 1.16 -2.02
C PHE A 46 5.05 1.35 -3.49
N ASP A 47 5.73 2.45 -3.82
CA ASP A 47 6.22 2.73 -5.18
C ASP A 47 7.18 1.66 -5.70
N ARG A 48 8.03 1.11 -4.82
CA ARG A 48 8.96 0.02 -5.17
C ARG A 48 8.20 -1.21 -5.66
N TYR A 49 7.08 -1.56 -5.02
CA TYR A 49 6.27 -2.70 -5.45
C TYR A 49 5.55 -2.40 -6.76
N SER A 50 4.92 -1.23 -6.88
CA SER A 50 4.27 -0.78 -8.12
C SER A 50 5.19 -0.89 -9.33
N LYS A 51 6.41 -0.35 -9.23
CA LYS A 51 7.40 -0.41 -10.32
C LYS A 51 7.78 -1.84 -10.68
N ARG A 52 7.96 -2.72 -9.69
CA ARG A 52 8.27 -4.12 -9.93
C ARG A 52 7.11 -4.85 -10.63
N LEU A 53 5.88 -4.55 -10.21
CA LEU A 53 4.68 -5.11 -10.83
C LEU A 53 4.54 -4.65 -12.29
N ASP A 54 4.75 -3.35 -12.55
CA ASP A 54 4.70 -2.79 -13.91
C ASP A 54 5.76 -3.43 -14.82
N LEU A 55 7.00 -3.55 -14.34
CA LEU A 55 8.07 -4.23 -15.09
C LEU A 55 7.73 -5.68 -15.40
N LYS A 56 7.20 -6.43 -14.43
CA LYS A 56 6.76 -7.81 -14.64
C LYS A 56 5.67 -7.88 -15.70
N HIS A 57 4.69 -7.00 -15.64
CA HIS A 57 3.59 -6.96 -16.59
C HIS A 57 4.06 -6.60 -18.01
N MET A 58 5.04 -5.70 -18.14
CA MET A 58 5.65 -5.38 -19.44
C MET A 58 6.38 -6.57 -20.07
N LEU A 59 7.07 -7.39 -19.25
CA LEU A 59 7.76 -8.59 -19.73
C LEU A 59 6.81 -9.73 -20.12
N GLU A 60 5.66 -9.86 -19.43
CA GLU A 60 4.67 -10.90 -19.73
C GLU A 60 3.81 -10.59 -20.97
N MET A 61 3.76 -9.33 -21.42
CA MET A 61 3.01 -8.91 -22.62
C MET A 61 3.85 -8.90 -23.91
N HIS A 62 5.11 -9.34 -23.85
CA HIS A 62 6.00 -9.46 -25.01
C HIS A 62 6.27 -10.93 -25.34
#